data_AF-A0A177D4W4-F1
#
_entry.id   AF-A0A177D4W4-F1
#
_cell.length_a   1.000
_cell.length_b   1.000
_cell.length_c   1.000
_cell.angle_alpha   90.00
_cell.angle_beta   90.00
_cell.angle_gamma   90.00
#
_symmetry.space_group_name_H-M   'P 1'
#
loop_
_entity.id
_entity.type
_entity.pdbx_description
1 polymer ?
#
loop_
_entity_poly.entity_id
_entity_poly.type
_entity_poly.pdbx_seq_one_letter_code
_entity_poly.pdbx_strand_id
1 'polypeptide(L)'
;MFFSTTLLVAFAASASAHMTIEYPVPYGKDTLTSSPLEPGDFPCKQRAGVYDVTEMNQWNAGETKEVSFKGSAVHGGGSCQFSITTDMEPTEASQWKVITSAIGGCPSNVTGNLPEDPNGHGAATFPVTMPDNIPEGKYTFAWTWLNKVGNREFYMNCAPLQVGGGSSKASTASASEALSALPDMFVANLPATQCTTSEGQDFNYPDPGHNVIEGQGATLGDTVSGSGCSTMTKMGAGNGQMGSPTKPDASQPAASEAPAATSGYAAPPASSEAPAATSGYAALPSNGGGVFAPGASSAPAAEPTAPVAAPTPTYGAQQPSSVPEQPAYSATPQVPDNSTPSAPASGSDCTPCDNDGAVVCIGENQFGLCNRGCAVPQALANGMSCSAGAVVATASLKRSLKFPRAHLHRRHGSSLFI
;
A
#
# COMPACT_ATOMS: atom_id res chain seq x y z
N MET A 1 -17.10 -3.12 62.85
CA MET A 1 -17.10 -2.29 61.62
C MET A 1 -15.93 -2.77 60.77
N PHE A 2 -16.19 -3.61 59.77
CA PHE A 2 -15.18 -4.08 58.84
C PHE A 2 -15.48 -3.42 57.49
N PHE A 3 -14.60 -2.52 57.05
CA PHE A 3 -14.69 -1.94 55.71
C PHE A 3 -13.96 -2.89 54.75
N SER A 4 -14.71 -3.61 53.93
CA SER A 4 -14.16 -4.32 52.77
C SER A 4 -13.83 -3.30 51.68
N THR A 5 -12.54 -3.04 51.47
CA THR A 5 -12.02 -2.36 50.29
C THR A 5 -11.97 -3.35 49.13
N THR A 6 -12.98 -3.31 48.26
CA THR A 6 -12.95 -4.02 46.98
C THR A 6 -12.06 -3.23 46.02
N LEU A 7 -10.80 -3.65 45.87
CA LEU A 7 -9.90 -3.16 44.84
C LEU A 7 -10.35 -3.74 43.49
N LEU A 8 -11.11 -2.94 42.72
CA LEU A 8 -11.43 -3.22 41.33
C LEU A 8 -10.16 -2.97 40.49
N VAL A 9 -9.37 -4.02 40.27
CA VAL A 9 -8.30 -4.02 39.26
C VAL A 9 -8.99 -4.08 37.90
N ALA A 10 -9.19 -2.91 37.29
CA ALA A 10 -9.56 -2.82 35.89
C ALA A 10 -8.36 -3.31 35.06
N PHE A 11 -8.38 -4.56 34.61
CA PHE A 11 -7.56 -5.00 33.50
C PHE A 11 -8.02 -4.24 32.26
N ALA A 12 -7.35 -3.12 31.96
CA ALA A 12 -7.42 -2.54 30.63
C ALA A 12 -6.74 -3.53 29.69
N ALA A 13 -7.53 -4.42 29.09
CA ALA A 13 -7.11 -5.15 27.91
C ALA A 13 -6.93 -4.10 26.80
N SER A 14 -5.71 -3.58 26.65
CA SER A 14 -5.32 -2.82 25.48
C SER A 14 -5.29 -3.81 24.31
N ALA A 15 -6.44 -3.97 23.65
CA ALA A 15 -6.51 -4.71 22.40
C ALA A 15 -5.52 -4.06 21.41
N SER A 16 -4.40 -4.75 21.16
CA SER A 16 -3.37 -4.35 20.19
C SER A 16 -3.85 -4.64 18.77
N ALA A 17 -5.02 -4.13 18.43
CA ALA A 17 -5.73 -4.36 17.18
C ALA A 17 -5.47 -3.27 16.14
N HIS A 18 -4.65 -2.26 16.45
CA HIS A 18 -4.36 -1.15 15.55
C HIS A 18 -3.56 -1.58 14.31
N MET A 19 -3.31 -0.64 13.40
CA MET A 19 -2.78 -0.94 12.08
C MET A 19 -1.25 -0.89 12.05
N THR A 20 -0.64 -1.82 11.33
CA THR A 20 0.77 -1.77 10.92
C THR A 20 0.90 -2.04 9.44
N ILE A 21 1.97 -1.55 8.82
CA ILE A 21 2.32 -1.92 7.45
C ILE A 21 2.72 -3.39 7.37
N GLU A 22 2.21 -4.08 6.36
CA GLU A 22 2.56 -5.46 6.03
C GLU A 22 3.52 -5.51 4.84
N TYR A 23 3.18 -4.77 3.77
CA TYR A 23 4.07 -4.53 2.63
C TYR A 23 4.20 -3.02 2.36
N PRO A 24 5.41 -2.49 2.11
CA PRO A 24 6.70 -3.17 2.23
C PRO A 24 6.96 -3.71 3.64
N VAL A 25 7.77 -4.78 3.73
CA VAL A 25 8.14 -5.43 4.99
C VAL A 25 8.88 -4.40 5.86
N PRO A 26 8.38 -4.07 7.06
CA PRO A 26 8.97 -3.02 7.87
C PRO A 26 10.31 -3.42 8.49
N TYR A 27 11.10 -2.43 8.89
CA TYR A 27 12.23 -2.66 9.77
C TYR A 27 11.77 -3.21 11.13
N GLY A 28 12.62 -4.03 11.75
CA GLY A 28 12.39 -4.57 13.09
C GLY A 28 11.01 -5.20 13.21
N LYS A 29 10.59 -5.99 12.20
CA LYS A 29 9.23 -6.52 12.06
C LYS A 29 8.74 -7.23 13.32
N ASP A 30 9.62 -7.99 13.96
CA ASP A 30 9.30 -8.79 15.14
C ASP A 30 9.01 -7.95 16.40
N THR A 31 9.55 -6.72 16.45
CA THR A 31 9.37 -5.79 17.57
C THR A 31 8.42 -4.64 17.26
N LEU A 32 7.89 -4.57 16.03
CA LEU A 32 7.00 -3.51 15.60
C LEU A 32 5.62 -3.68 16.26
N THR A 33 5.18 -2.64 16.98
CA THR A 33 3.86 -2.60 17.60
C THR A 33 2.89 -1.78 16.76
N SER A 34 1.60 -2.07 16.93
CA SER A 34 0.52 -1.39 16.20
C SER A 34 0.09 -0.06 16.81
N SER A 35 0.61 0.31 17.99
CA SER A 35 0.24 1.56 18.65
C SER A 35 0.58 2.78 17.79
N PRO A 36 -0.06 3.94 18.01
CA PRO A 36 0.40 5.21 17.44
C PRO A 36 1.81 5.57 17.96
N LEU A 37 2.44 6.61 17.39
CA LEU A 37 3.68 7.15 17.94
C LEU A 37 3.42 7.82 19.29
N GLU A 38 4.32 7.57 20.23
CA GLU A 38 4.45 8.34 21.45
C GLU A 38 5.43 9.51 21.24
N PRO A 39 5.33 10.60 22.01
CA PRO A 39 6.33 11.66 21.99
C PRO A 39 7.74 11.11 22.27
N GLY A 40 8.68 11.37 21.37
CA GLY A 40 10.06 10.87 21.47
C GLY A 40 10.34 9.61 20.63
N ASP A 41 9.31 8.94 20.12
CA ASP A 41 9.48 7.77 19.25
C ASP A 41 9.51 8.13 17.75
N PHE A 42 9.49 9.42 17.42
CA PHE A 42 9.63 9.91 16.05
C PHE A 42 11.11 9.98 15.62
N PRO A 43 11.45 9.60 14.38
CA PRO A 43 10.61 8.90 13.39
C PRO A 43 10.59 7.38 13.62
N CYS A 44 9.77 6.64 12.86
CA CYS A 44 9.86 5.17 12.72
C CYS A 44 9.58 4.29 13.96
N LYS A 45 9.00 4.85 15.02
CA LYS A 45 8.77 4.16 16.32
C LYS A 45 10.10 3.73 16.95
N GLN A 46 10.92 4.70 17.36
CA GLN A 46 12.23 4.46 17.98
C GLN A 46 12.14 3.41 19.09
N ARG A 47 12.97 2.37 18.97
CA ARG A 47 13.05 1.24 19.90
C ARG A 47 14.34 0.46 19.63
N ALA A 48 14.70 -0.46 20.52
CA ALA A 48 15.81 -1.37 20.25
C ALA A 48 15.55 -2.18 18.97
N GLY A 49 16.51 -2.19 18.05
CA GLY A 49 16.39 -2.89 16.76
C GLY A 49 15.43 -2.23 15.75
N VAL A 50 15.10 -0.95 15.92
CA VAL A 50 14.16 -0.22 15.04
C VAL A 50 14.55 -0.25 13.56
N TYR A 51 15.84 -0.35 13.24
CA TYR A 51 16.38 -0.41 11.87
C TYR A 51 16.94 -1.78 11.48
N ASP A 52 16.62 -2.84 12.24
CA ASP A 52 17.00 -4.18 11.85
C ASP A 52 16.30 -4.54 10.54
N VAL A 53 17.06 -4.86 9.51
CA VAL A 53 16.52 -5.24 8.19
C VAL A 53 16.01 -6.67 8.26
N THR A 54 14.69 -6.84 8.37
CA THR A 54 14.05 -8.15 8.24
C THR A 54 14.11 -8.64 6.79
N GLU A 55 13.79 -7.77 5.84
CA GLU A 55 13.84 -8.04 4.41
C GLU A 55 14.11 -6.74 3.66
N MET A 56 15.01 -6.76 2.67
CA MET A 56 15.15 -5.61 1.77
C MET A 56 14.06 -5.61 0.71
N ASN A 57 13.18 -4.60 0.72
CA ASN A 57 12.11 -4.49 -0.27
C ASN A 57 12.64 -3.92 -1.58
N GLN A 58 12.66 -4.73 -2.65
CA GLN A 58 13.03 -4.23 -3.97
C GLN A 58 11.88 -3.47 -4.62
N TRP A 59 12.14 -2.22 -4.98
CA TRP A 59 11.16 -1.32 -5.58
C TRP A 59 11.87 -0.37 -6.54
N ASN A 60 11.80 -0.66 -7.84
CA ASN A 60 12.55 0.09 -8.84
C ASN A 60 11.88 1.43 -9.19
N ALA A 61 12.65 2.34 -9.79
CA ALA A 61 12.13 3.61 -10.29
C ALA A 61 10.95 3.40 -11.25
N GLY A 62 9.90 4.20 -11.11
CA GLY A 62 8.66 4.11 -11.90
C GLY A 62 7.78 2.88 -11.61
N GLU A 63 8.23 1.94 -10.77
CA GLU A 63 7.44 0.76 -10.44
C GLU A 63 6.32 1.13 -9.46
N THR A 64 5.13 0.60 -9.71
CA THR A 64 3.99 0.67 -8.78
C THR A 64 3.94 -0.60 -7.94
N LYS A 65 3.77 -0.44 -6.62
CA LYS A 65 3.54 -1.55 -5.68
C LYS A 65 2.30 -1.28 -4.84
N GLU A 66 1.64 -2.36 -4.43
CA GLU A 66 0.49 -2.33 -3.52
C GLU A 66 0.98 -2.30 -2.07
N VAL A 67 0.91 -1.14 -1.43
CA VAL A 67 1.14 -1.00 0.01
C VAL A 67 -0.04 -1.62 0.76
N SER A 68 0.24 -2.50 1.72
CA SER A 68 -0.78 -3.25 2.47
C SER A 68 -0.54 -3.20 3.97
N PHE A 69 -1.57 -3.53 4.75
CA PHE A 69 -1.56 -3.39 6.20
C PHE A 69 -2.17 -4.62 6.87
N LYS A 70 -1.74 -4.85 8.10
CA LYS A 70 -2.37 -5.80 9.03
C LYS A 70 -2.90 -5.09 10.27
N GLY A 71 -3.97 -5.64 10.84
CA GLY A 71 -4.68 -5.11 12.01
C GLY A 71 -6.17 -5.01 11.74
N SER A 72 -6.89 -4.36 12.65
CA SER A 72 -8.35 -4.25 12.60
C SER A 72 -8.92 -2.89 13.03
N ALA A 73 -8.22 -2.12 13.86
CA ALA A 73 -8.66 -0.79 14.28
C ALA A 73 -8.24 0.29 13.28
N VAL A 74 -9.07 0.46 12.24
CA VAL A 74 -8.86 1.42 11.15
C VAL A 74 -9.46 2.81 11.44
N HIS A 75 -10.10 3.02 12.60
CA HIS A 75 -10.56 4.32 13.09
C HIS A 75 -11.43 5.12 12.09
N GLY A 76 -12.29 4.43 11.35
CA GLY A 76 -13.13 5.08 10.32
C GLY A 76 -12.35 5.59 9.11
N GLY A 77 -11.09 5.19 8.95
CA GLY A 77 -10.15 5.68 7.95
C GLY A 77 -9.37 6.90 8.43
N GLY A 78 -9.31 7.92 7.59
CA GLY A 78 -8.42 9.06 7.72
C GLY A 78 -7.54 9.22 6.48
N SER A 79 -6.42 9.90 6.65
CA SER A 79 -5.50 10.22 5.56
C SER A 79 -4.10 9.72 5.84
N CYS A 80 -3.42 9.28 4.80
CA CYS A 80 -2.06 8.77 4.86
C CYS A 80 -1.12 9.53 3.93
N GLN A 81 0.15 9.58 4.29
CA GLN A 81 1.24 9.87 3.35
C GLN A 81 2.18 8.68 3.26
N PHE A 82 2.67 8.47 2.04
CA PHE A 82 3.73 7.54 1.73
C PHE A 82 4.94 8.36 1.33
N SER A 83 5.99 8.27 2.13
CA SER A 83 7.15 9.14 2.03
C SER A 83 8.43 8.33 1.95
N ILE A 84 9.48 8.93 1.41
CA ILE A 84 10.81 8.32 1.35
C ILE A 84 11.88 9.28 1.87
N THR A 85 12.96 8.72 2.37
CA THR A 85 14.18 9.45 2.74
C THR A 85 15.41 8.67 2.31
N THR A 86 16.52 9.36 2.07
CA THR A 86 17.81 8.73 1.70
C THR A 86 18.51 8.09 2.90
N ASP A 87 18.06 8.38 4.12
CA ASP A 87 18.64 7.85 5.34
C ASP A 87 18.13 6.43 5.64
N MET A 88 19.05 5.49 5.87
CA MET A 88 18.72 4.12 6.30
C MET A 88 18.34 4.02 7.77
N GLU A 89 18.81 4.97 8.57
CA GLU A 89 18.50 5.11 10.00
C GLU A 89 18.01 6.54 10.26
N PRO A 90 16.76 6.88 9.86
CA PRO A 90 16.28 8.26 9.92
C PRO A 90 16.25 8.84 11.33
N THR A 91 16.53 10.12 11.47
CA THR A 91 16.41 10.86 12.73
C THR A 91 15.39 11.98 12.57
N GLU A 92 15.16 12.78 13.62
CA GLU A 92 14.38 14.03 13.49
C GLU A 92 14.99 15.02 12.49
N ALA A 93 16.27 14.86 12.13
CA ALA A 93 16.93 15.67 11.13
C ALA A 93 16.66 15.21 9.69
N SER A 94 16.18 13.98 9.50
CA SER A 94 15.97 13.39 8.17
C SER A 94 14.87 14.10 7.41
N GLN A 95 15.11 14.30 6.11
CA GLN A 95 14.13 14.89 5.21
C GLN A 95 13.25 13.79 4.61
N TRP A 96 11.95 13.86 4.85
CA TRP A 96 10.95 12.93 4.33
C TRP A 96 10.17 13.56 3.19
N LYS A 97 10.20 12.89 2.04
CA LYS A 97 9.61 13.40 0.80
C LYS A 97 8.43 12.56 0.38
N VAL A 98 7.27 13.19 0.24
CA VAL A 98 5.99 12.54 -0.05
C VAL A 98 5.96 12.12 -1.51
N ILE A 99 5.79 10.82 -1.76
CA ILE A 99 5.63 10.25 -3.11
C ILE A 99 4.17 9.97 -3.45
N THR A 100 3.31 9.80 -2.45
CA THR A 100 1.85 9.63 -2.63
C THR A 100 1.11 10.06 -1.37
N SER A 101 -0.01 10.77 -1.53
CA SER A 101 -0.95 11.06 -0.45
C SER A 101 -2.28 10.33 -0.69
N ALA A 102 -2.77 9.60 0.30
CA ALA A 102 -4.12 9.02 0.29
C ALA A 102 -5.00 9.87 1.21
N ILE A 103 -5.93 10.64 0.63
CA ILE A 103 -6.78 11.59 1.35
C ILE A 103 -8.16 10.97 1.53
N GLY A 104 -8.43 10.51 2.74
CA GLY A 104 -9.62 9.74 3.07
C GLY A 104 -9.52 8.26 2.71
N GLY A 105 -10.17 7.43 3.52
CA GLY A 105 -10.25 5.99 3.28
C GLY A 105 -8.98 5.20 3.55
N CYS A 106 -7.96 5.82 4.14
CA CYS A 106 -6.75 5.14 4.54
C CYS A 106 -6.73 4.87 6.05
N PRO A 107 -6.42 3.64 6.51
CA PRO A 107 -6.13 2.44 5.71
C PRO A 107 -7.39 1.68 5.23
N SER A 108 -8.59 2.12 5.60
CA SER A 108 -9.84 1.55 5.07
C SER A 108 -10.99 2.57 5.09
N ASN A 109 -12.00 2.34 4.25
CA ASN A 109 -13.21 3.18 4.12
C ASN A 109 -14.38 2.72 5.01
N VAL A 110 -14.21 1.68 5.83
CA VAL A 110 -15.27 1.25 6.75
C VAL A 110 -15.51 2.32 7.82
N THR A 111 -16.77 2.57 8.18
CA THR A 111 -17.16 3.65 9.12
C THR A 111 -16.69 3.41 10.56
N GLY A 112 -16.27 2.18 10.89
CA GLY A 112 -15.78 1.79 12.21
C GLY A 112 -14.46 1.04 12.12
N ASN A 113 -14.33 -0.04 12.91
CA ASN A 113 -13.21 -0.95 12.83
C ASN A 113 -13.60 -2.22 12.05
N LEU A 114 -12.59 -2.90 11.50
CA LEU A 114 -12.73 -4.24 10.96
C LEU A 114 -13.00 -5.24 12.09
N PRO A 115 -13.44 -6.48 11.80
CA PRO A 115 -13.51 -7.53 12.81
C PRO A 115 -12.19 -7.63 13.58
N GLU A 116 -12.27 -7.71 14.91
CA GLU A 116 -11.10 -7.68 15.78
C GLU A 116 -10.15 -8.84 15.48
N ASP A 117 -9.01 -8.50 14.89
CA ASP A 117 -7.91 -9.40 14.58
C ASP A 117 -6.62 -8.56 14.47
N PRO A 118 -5.63 -8.75 15.35
CA PRO A 118 -4.35 -8.05 15.23
C PRO A 118 -3.55 -8.48 13.99
N ASN A 119 -3.87 -9.64 13.39
CA ASN A 119 -3.32 -10.11 12.13
C ASN A 119 -4.35 -10.05 11.00
N GLY A 120 -5.41 -9.25 11.15
CA GLY A 120 -6.44 -9.11 10.13
C GLY A 120 -5.89 -8.44 8.87
N HIS A 121 -6.32 -8.89 7.69
CA HIS A 121 -5.91 -8.35 6.39
C HIS A 121 -7.08 -7.67 5.64
N GLY A 122 -8.06 -7.15 6.40
CA GLY A 122 -9.29 -6.57 5.84
C GLY A 122 -9.16 -5.10 5.40
N ALA A 123 -7.99 -4.48 5.56
CA ALA A 123 -7.72 -3.11 5.15
C ALA A 123 -7.58 -3.01 3.62
N ALA A 124 -7.71 -1.79 3.09
CA ALA A 124 -7.44 -1.54 1.68
C ALA A 124 -5.94 -1.59 1.39
N THR A 125 -5.59 -1.89 0.14
CA THR A 125 -4.25 -1.68 -0.38
C THR A 125 -4.19 -0.37 -1.17
N PHE A 126 -3.00 0.21 -1.27
CA PHE A 126 -2.78 1.47 -1.96
C PHE A 126 -1.69 1.31 -3.02
N PRO A 127 -2.00 1.60 -4.30
CA PRO A 127 -0.99 1.64 -5.35
C PRO A 127 -0.12 2.86 -5.12
N VAL A 128 1.14 2.64 -4.79
CA VAL A 128 2.15 3.71 -4.67
C VAL A 128 3.13 3.52 -5.81
N THR A 129 3.51 4.60 -6.47
CA THR A 129 4.48 4.58 -7.58
C THR A 129 5.76 5.28 -7.14
N MET A 130 6.89 4.60 -7.32
CA MET A 130 8.21 5.18 -7.08
C MET A 130 8.52 6.25 -8.14
N PRO A 131 9.12 7.41 -7.81
CA PRO A 131 9.47 8.40 -8.83
C PRO A 131 10.35 7.81 -9.94
N ASP A 132 10.05 8.14 -11.20
CA ASP A 132 10.77 7.59 -12.38
C ASP A 132 12.26 7.96 -12.39
N ASN A 133 12.60 9.11 -11.82
CA ASN A 133 13.96 9.63 -11.77
C ASN A 133 14.67 9.34 -10.45
N ILE A 134 14.11 8.51 -9.56
CA ILE A 134 14.79 8.17 -8.32
C ILE A 134 16.08 7.39 -8.65
N PRO A 135 17.25 7.81 -8.13
CA PRO A 135 18.50 7.12 -8.44
C PRO A 135 18.60 5.77 -7.71
N GLU A 136 19.43 4.86 -8.22
CA GLU A 136 19.68 3.57 -7.57
C GLU A 136 20.28 3.78 -6.17
N GLY A 137 19.74 3.10 -5.16
CA GLY A 137 20.07 3.41 -3.77
C GLY A 137 19.28 2.57 -2.79
N LYS A 138 19.76 2.52 -1.54
CA LYS A 138 18.92 2.13 -0.41
C LYS A 138 18.30 3.37 0.20
N TYR A 139 17.02 3.25 0.54
CA TYR A 139 16.17 4.30 1.07
C TYR A 139 15.37 3.76 2.24
N THR A 140 14.78 4.66 3.02
CA THR A 140 13.71 4.29 3.95
C THR A 140 12.38 4.83 3.43
N PHE A 141 11.40 3.94 3.35
CA PHE A 141 9.99 4.26 3.14
C PHE A 141 9.29 4.47 4.47
N ALA A 142 8.35 5.40 4.53
CA ALA A 142 7.43 5.59 5.64
C ALA A 142 5.99 5.60 5.17
N TRP A 143 5.16 4.79 5.84
CA TRP A 143 3.72 5.02 5.90
C TRP A 143 3.43 5.85 7.12
N THR A 144 2.73 6.97 6.95
CA THR A 144 2.15 7.75 8.05
C THR A 144 0.65 7.87 7.92
N TRP A 145 -0.05 7.94 9.06
CA TRP A 145 -1.51 7.99 9.09
C TRP A 145 -2.03 8.90 10.20
N LEU A 146 -2.93 9.81 9.82
CA LEU A 146 -3.75 10.64 10.69
C LEU A 146 -5.16 10.04 10.71
N ASN A 147 -5.56 9.49 11.86
CA ASN A 147 -6.82 8.78 12.00
C ASN A 147 -8.04 9.72 12.04
N LYS A 148 -9.12 9.30 11.39
CA LYS A 148 -10.36 10.09 11.33
C LYS A 148 -11.07 10.15 12.68
N VAL A 149 -11.29 9.01 13.33
CA VAL A 149 -12.12 8.87 14.55
C VAL A 149 -11.27 8.41 15.75
N GLY A 150 -11.63 8.82 16.96
CA GLY A 150 -10.97 8.41 18.20
C GLY A 150 -9.96 9.43 18.75
N ASN A 151 -8.94 8.95 19.46
CA ASN A 151 -7.87 9.82 19.94
C ASN A 151 -7.16 10.48 18.75
N ARG A 152 -6.64 11.68 18.93
CA ARG A 152 -5.90 12.37 17.88
C ARG A 152 -4.49 11.79 17.86
N GLU A 153 -4.24 10.91 16.91
CA GLU A 153 -3.04 10.07 16.88
C GLU A 153 -2.26 10.27 15.58
N PHE A 154 -0.99 9.88 15.60
CA PHE A 154 -0.13 9.84 14.42
C PHE A 154 0.56 8.48 14.38
N TYR A 155 0.29 7.71 13.33
CA TYR A 155 0.92 6.42 13.10
C TYR A 155 2.08 6.61 12.14
N MET A 156 3.15 5.85 12.35
CA MET A 156 4.29 5.81 11.43
C MET A 156 4.93 4.43 11.49
N ASN A 157 5.09 3.76 10.35
CA ASN A 157 5.95 2.59 10.22
C ASN A 157 6.94 2.81 9.08
N CYS A 158 8.15 2.30 9.25
CA CYS A 158 9.22 2.46 8.27
C CYS A 158 9.68 1.12 7.71
N ALA A 159 10.04 1.09 6.44
CA ALA A 159 10.53 -0.09 5.75
C ALA A 159 11.80 0.24 4.95
N PRO A 160 12.79 -0.67 4.91
CA PRO A 160 13.95 -0.50 4.07
C PRO A 160 13.58 -0.77 2.61
N LEU A 161 13.97 0.12 1.70
CA LEU A 161 13.82 -0.06 0.26
C LEU A 161 15.17 -0.15 -0.43
N GLN A 162 15.21 -0.92 -1.51
CA GLN A 162 16.30 -0.91 -2.47
C GLN A 162 15.74 -0.58 -3.86
N VAL A 163 16.33 0.44 -4.49
CA VAL A 163 16.10 0.84 -5.88
C VAL A 163 17.27 0.37 -6.73
N GLY A 164 16.98 -0.40 -7.79
CA GLY A 164 17.99 -0.88 -8.72
C GLY A 164 18.94 -1.94 -8.15
N GLY A 165 20.03 -2.19 -8.89
CA GLY A 165 20.95 -3.30 -8.63
C GLY A 165 22.41 -2.91 -8.34
N GLY A 166 22.69 -1.62 -8.12
CA GLY A 166 24.01 -1.14 -7.71
C GLY A 166 25.03 -1.00 -8.84
N SER A 167 24.50 -0.92 -10.06
CA SER A 167 25.27 -0.66 -11.27
C SER A 167 25.61 0.83 -11.42
N SER A 168 24.75 1.69 -10.89
CA SER A 168 24.85 3.14 -10.97
C SER A 168 25.32 3.77 -9.66
N LYS A 169 25.98 4.93 -9.76
CA LYS A 169 26.42 5.71 -8.59
C LYS A 169 25.39 6.82 -8.33
N ALA A 170 24.52 6.63 -7.35
CA ALA A 170 23.75 7.74 -6.81
C ALA A 170 24.66 8.73 -6.05
N SER A 171 24.23 9.99 -6.04
CA SER A 171 24.87 11.08 -5.33
C SER A 171 23.81 11.95 -4.66
N THR A 172 24.24 12.84 -3.77
CA THR A 172 23.37 13.86 -3.17
C THR A 172 22.73 14.73 -4.24
N ALA A 173 23.45 15.05 -5.33
CA ALA A 173 22.91 15.87 -6.42
C ALA A 173 21.76 15.17 -7.14
N SER A 174 21.94 13.90 -7.53
CA SER A 174 20.89 13.11 -8.19
C SER A 174 19.70 12.83 -7.27
N ALA A 175 19.94 12.62 -5.97
CA ALA A 175 18.86 12.45 -5.00
C ALA A 175 18.06 13.75 -4.83
N SER A 176 18.76 14.88 -4.73
CA SER A 176 18.12 16.20 -4.63
C SER A 176 17.30 16.55 -5.88
N GLU A 177 17.80 16.23 -7.07
CA GLU A 177 17.06 16.42 -8.32
C GLU A 177 15.76 15.61 -8.35
N ALA A 178 15.79 14.38 -7.83
CA ALA A 178 14.61 13.51 -7.79
C ALA A 178 13.61 13.89 -6.68
N LEU A 179 14.10 14.36 -5.52
CA LEU A 179 13.28 14.41 -4.30
C LEU A 179 12.99 15.83 -3.79
N SER A 180 13.76 16.85 -4.17
CA SER A 180 13.61 18.20 -3.59
C SER A 180 12.34 18.92 -4.05
N ALA A 181 11.77 18.54 -5.19
CA ALA A 181 10.50 19.07 -5.67
C ALA A 181 9.29 18.42 -5.01
N LEU A 182 9.49 17.29 -4.31
CA LEU A 182 8.42 16.62 -3.60
C LEU A 182 8.11 17.33 -2.27
N PRO A 183 6.84 17.32 -1.82
CA PRO A 183 6.46 17.89 -0.55
C PRO A 183 7.18 17.24 0.62
N ASP A 184 7.41 18.00 1.68
CA ASP A 184 7.82 17.45 2.96
C ASP A 184 6.65 16.72 3.63
N MET A 185 6.95 15.61 4.32
CA MET A 185 5.94 14.87 5.06
C MET A 185 5.32 15.73 6.17
N PHE A 186 3.99 15.69 6.24
CA PHE A 186 3.23 16.42 7.24
C PHE A 186 3.16 15.62 8.55
N VAL A 187 3.34 16.31 9.68
CA VAL A 187 3.21 15.70 11.01
C VAL A 187 2.27 16.53 11.89
N ALA A 188 1.36 15.85 12.57
CA ALA A 188 0.49 16.42 13.59
C ALA A 188 0.23 15.36 14.67
N ASN A 189 -0.53 15.69 15.71
CA ASN A 189 -0.95 14.78 16.76
C ASN A 189 0.20 14.16 17.59
N LEU A 190 1.41 14.73 17.55
CA LEU A 190 2.61 14.15 18.17
C LEU A 190 3.39 15.14 19.07
N PRO A 191 2.88 15.47 20.27
CA PRO A 191 1.57 15.08 20.81
C PRO A 191 0.44 15.99 20.35
N ALA A 192 -0.79 15.47 20.39
CA ALA A 192 -2.01 16.24 20.08
C ALA A 192 -2.20 17.50 20.94
N THR A 193 -1.61 17.57 22.13
CA THR A 193 -1.66 18.77 22.99
C THR A 193 -0.93 19.97 22.39
N GLN A 194 -0.01 19.76 21.43
CA GLN A 194 0.75 20.83 20.78
C GLN A 194 0.23 21.18 19.39
N CYS A 195 -0.17 20.17 18.62
CA CYS A 195 -0.86 20.37 17.36
C CYS A 195 -1.82 19.21 17.12
N THR A 196 -3.12 19.51 17.07
CA THR A 196 -4.18 18.52 16.87
C THR A 196 -4.94 18.76 15.58
N THR A 197 -5.17 17.69 14.82
CA THR A 197 -6.18 17.65 13.76
C THR A 197 -7.59 17.57 14.34
N SER A 198 -8.61 17.98 13.58
CA SER A 198 -10.01 17.81 13.98
C SER A 198 -10.48 16.35 13.87
N GLU A 199 -11.30 15.89 14.80
CA GLU A 199 -11.95 14.58 14.72
C GLU A 199 -13.08 14.55 13.68
N GLY A 200 -13.28 13.40 13.04
CA GLY A 200 -14.35 13.17 12.08
C GLY A 200 -14.04 13.65 10.66
N GLN A 201 -12.84 14.19 10.44
CA GLN A 201 -12.37 14.67 9.14
C GLN A 201 -11.27 13.76 8.59
N ASP A 202 -11.32 13.53 7.28
CA ASP A 202 -10.21 13.00 6.50
C ASP A 202 -9.27 14.17 6.20
N PHE A 203 -8.08 14.15 6.80
CA PHE A 203 -7.18 15.30 6.76
C PHE A 203 -6.74 15.63 5.33
N ASN A 204 -7.03 16.83 4.87
CA ASN A 204 -6.64 17.35 3.56
C ASN A 204 -5.29 18.04 3.68
N TYR A 205 -4.22 17.37 3.22
CA TYR A 205 -2.86 17.90 3.36
C TYR A 205 -2.70 19.23 2.61
N PRO A 206 -2.04 20.24 3.21
CA PRO A 206 -1.79 21.52 2.53
C PRO A 206 -0.95 21.37 1.25
N ASP A 207 -0.05 20.39 1.23
CA ASP A 207 0.75 20.03 0.07
C ASP A 207 0.75 18.50 -0.09
N PRO A 208 -0.22 17.93 -0.83
CA PRO A 208 -0.36 16.49 -0.98
C PRO A 208 0.57 15.90 -2.05
N GLY A 209 1.27 16.74 -2.83
CA GLY A 209 2.05 16.34 -3.98
C GLY A 209 1.20 16.02 -5.21
N HIS A 210 1.83 15.42 -6.22
CA HIS A 210 1.17 15.14 -7.52
C HIS A 210 0.41 13.82 -7.57
N ASN A 211 0.79 12.84 -6.75
CA ASN A 211 0.14 11.54 -6.69
C ASN A 211 -0.85 11.51 -5.53
N VAL A 212 -2.12 11.76 -5.82
CA VAL A 212 -3.20 11.80 -4.82
C VAL A 212 -4.21 10.70 -5.08
N ILE A 213 -4.47 9.90 -4.05
CA ILE A 213 -5.56 8.92 -4.02
C ILE A 213 -6.67 9.51 -3.17
N GLU A 214 -7.83 9.77 -3.76
CA GLU A 214 -8.99 10.28 -3.02
C GLU A 214 -9.90 9.14 -2.56
N GLY A 215 -10.20 9.11 -1.27
CA GLY A 215 -11.17 8.19 -0.69
C GLY A 215 -12.59 8.55 -1.13
N GLN A 216 -13.33 7.57 -1.65
CA GLN A 216 -14.73 7.76 -2.02
C GLN A 216 -15.57 8.17 -0.81
N GLY A 217 -16.15 9.36 -0.85
CA GLY A 217 -16.93 9.90 0.26
C GLY A 217 -16.10 10.51 1.40
N ALA A 218 -14.83 10.85 1.14
CA ALA A 218 -13.97 11.53 2.10
C ALA A 218 -14.62 12.81 2.67
N THR A 219 -14.53 12.95 3.99
CA THR A 219 -15.01 14.11 4.74
C THR A 219 -13.84 15.06 4.95
N LEU A 220 -13.49 15.80 3.90
CA LEU A 220 -12.28 16.61 3.89
C LEU A 220 -12.27 17.70 4.97
N GLY A 221 -11.11 17.90 5.60
CA GLY A 221 -10.83 19.05 6.43
C GLY A 221 -9.34 19.19 6.71
N ASP A 222 -8.87 20.41 6.90
CA ASP A 222 -7.44 20.77 7.04
C ASP A 222 -7.16 21.48 8.36
N THR A 223 -8.15 21.52 9.25
CA THR A 223 -8.06 22.29 10.49
C THR A 223 -7.10 21.63 11.46
N VAL A 224 -6.03 22.37 11.77
CA VAL A 224 -5.14 22.10 12.89
C VAL A 224 -5.26 23.19 13.95
N SER A 225 -5.10 22.80 15.22
CA SER A 225 -5.13 23.74 16.34
C SER A 225 -4.06 23.39 17.37
N GLY A 226 -3.52 24.41 18.04
CA GLY A 226 -2.44 24.26 19.02
C GLY A 226 -1.26 25.16 18.73
N SER A 227 -0.57 25.62 19.78
CA SER A 227 0.53 26.57 19.67
C SER A 227 1.79 25.98 19.01
N GLY A 228 1.91 24.65 18.97
CA GLY A 228 3.04 23.93 18.37
C GLY A 228 2.87 23.61 16.89
N CYS A 229 1.74 23.94 16.26
CA CYS A 229 1.49 23.55 14.86
C CYS A 229 2.51 24.11 13.86
N SER A 230 3.02 25.34 14.07
CA SER A 230 4.02 25.94 13.17
C SER A 230 5.35 25.16 13.12
N THR A 231 5.65 24.41 14.18
CA THR A 231 6.82 23.54 14.28
C THR A 231 6.48 22.10 13.89
N MET A 232 5.42 21.53 14.48
CA MET A 232 5.09 20.11 14.31
C MET A 232 4.80 19.75 12.85
N THR A 233 4.04 20.60 12.15
CA THR A 233 3.68 20.36 10.74
C THR A 233 4.87 20.34 9.79
N LYS A 234 6.05 20.79 10.25
CA LYS A 234 7.29 20.81 9.48
C LYS A 234 8.32 19.77 9.94
N MET A 235 8.00 18.91 10.91
CA MET A 235 8.98 17.92 11.40
C MET A 235 9.45 16.96 10.31
N GLY A 236 8.60 16.62 9.32
CA GLY A 236 9.00 15.78 8.20
C GLY A 236 9.97 16.46 7.23
N ALA A 237 10.07 17.80 7.23
CA ALA A 237 11.10 18.51 6.48
C ALA A 237 12.51 18.30 7.07
N GLY A 238 12.58 17.90 8.34
CA GLY A 238 13.82 17.78 9.09
C GLY A 238 14.56 19.10 9.24
N ASN A 239 15.70 19.06 9.93
CA ASN A 239 16.67 20.17 9.99
C ASN A 239 18.04 19.79 9.41
N GLY A 240 18.17 18.57 8.90
CA GLY A 240 19.37 18.06 8.24
C GLY A 240 19.44 18.43 6.77
N GLN A 241 20.43 17.88 6.08
CA GLN A 241 20.60 17.99 4.63
C GLN A 241 20.33 16.63 3.99
N MET A 242 19.75 16.63 2.79
CA MET A 242 19.56 15.39 2.03
C MET A 242 20.91 14.74 1.75
N GLY A 243 21.09 13.51 2.23
CA GLY A 243 22.28 12.71 2.01
C GLY A 243 22.28 12.00 0.66
N SER A 244 23.43 11.48 0.26
CA SER A 244 23.50 10.48 -0.81
C SER A 244 22.90 9.17 -0.30
N PRO A 245 22.02 8.49 -1.06
CA PRO A 245 21.50 7.20 -0.64
C PRO A 245 22.64 6.18 -0.55
N THR A 246 22.51 5.24 0.37
CA THR A 246 23.50 4.17 0.54
C THR A 246 23.51 3.31 -0.72
N LYS A 247 24.70 2.85 -1.15
CA LYS A 247 24.81 1.99 -2.34
C LYS A 247 23.95 0.72 -2.13
N PRO A 248 23.13 0.34 -3.13
CA PRO A 248 22.34 -0.88 -3.04
C PRO A 248 23.28 -2.10 -3.15
N ASP A 249 22.88 -3.21 -2.55
CA ASP A 249 23.61 -4.46 -2.72
C ASP A 249 23.32 -5.00 -4.11
N ALA A 250 24.29 -5.71 -4.70
CA ALA A 250 24.06 -6.36 -5.99
C ALA A 250 22.87 -7.29 -5.86
N SER A 251 21.82 -7.06 -6.65
CA SER A 251 20.67 -7.96 -6.70
C SER A 251 21.20 -9.34 -7.08
N GLN A 252 21.13 -10.30 -6.16
CA GLN A 252 21.28 -11.69 -6.56
C GLN A 252 20.06 -11.97 -7.46
N PRO A 253 20.23 -12.43 -8.72
CA PRO A 253 19.08 -12.87 -9.49
C PRO A 253 18.36 -13.91 -8.66
N ALA A 254 17.04 -13.76 -8.50
CA ALA A 254 16.23 -14.87 -8.01
C ALA A 254 16.58 -16.08 -8.88
N ALA A 255 17.09 -17.14 -8.25
CA ALA A 255 17.39 -18.37 -8.95
C ALA A 255 16.07 -18.85 -9.56
N SER A 256 15.90 -18.61 -10.86
CA SER A 256 14.90 -19.31 -11.64
C SER A 256 15.37 -20.76 -11.64
N GLU A 257 14.66 -21.61 -10.90
CA GLU A 257 14.77 -23.05 -11.08
C GLU A 257 14.37 -23.35 -12.52
N ALA A 258 15.37 -23.41 -13.39
CA ALA A 258 15.20 -24.00 -14.72
C ALA A 258 14.90 -25.50 -14.52
N PRO A 259 13.93 -26.08 -15.26
CA PRO A 259 13.61 -27.49 -15.12
C PRO A 259 14.84 -28.33 -15.45
N ALA A 260 15.18 -29.28 -14.58
CA ALA A 260 16.27 -30.22 -14.81
C ALA A 260 16.05 -30.96 -16.14
N ALA A 261 16.92 -30.68 -17.12
CA ALA A 261 16.95 -31.40 -18.37
C ALA A 261 17.47 -32.82 -18.14
N THR A 262 16.60 -33.81 -18.32
CA THR A 262 16.93 -35.23 -18.37
C THR A 262 17.68 -35.58 -19.66
N SER A 263 18.89 -36.11 -19.53
CA SER A 263 19.56 -37.05 -20.45
C SER A 263 20.69 -37.71 -19.63
N GLY A 264 21.01 -39.00 -19.66
CA GLY A 264 20.64 -40.14 -20.48
C GLY A 264 21.82 -41.12 -20.38
N TYR A 265 21.61 -42.27 -19.72
CA TYR A 265 22.33 -43.55 -19.79
C TYR A 265 23.87 -43.63 -19.92
N ALA A 266 24.51 -44.26 -18.91
CA ALA A 266 25.44 -45.39 -19.10
C ALA A 266 25.55 -46.23 -17.80
N ALA A 267 25.63 -47.56 -17.96
CA ALA A 267 25.50 -48.61 -16.94
C ALA A 267 26.86 -49.08 -16.34
N PRO A 268 26.88 -49.95 -15.29
CA PRO A 268 27.96 -50.11 -14.29
C PRO A 268 28.91 -51.31 -14.52
N PRO A 269 29.99 -51.49 -13.73
CA PRO A 269 30.05 -52.47 -12.60
C PRO A 269 31.03 -52.04 -11.46
N ALA A 270 31.29 -52.70 -10.31
CA ALA A 270 30.72 -53.78 -9.49
C ALA A 270 31.43 -53.80 -8.09
N SER A 271 30.65 -54.12 -7.05
CA SER A 271 30.90 -54.98 -5.86
C SER A 271 32.01 -54.80 -4.80
N SER A 272 31.56 -55.13 -3.57
CA SER A 272 32.22 -55.55 -2.30
C SER A 272 32.27 -54.47 -1.22
N GLU A 273 31.92 -54.69 0.05
CA GLU A 273 31.55 -55.88 0.83
C GLU A 273 30.81 -55.39 2.10
N ALA A 274 29.87 -56.18 2.62
CA ALA A 274 29.33 -56.03 3.98
C ALA A 274 30.08 -56.98 4.92
N PRO A 275 30.07 -56.75 6.25
CA PRO A 275 29.12 -57.55 7.03
C PRO A 275 28.53 -56.91 8.30
N ALA A 276 27.32 -57.41 8.59
CA ALA A 276 26.78 -57.91 9.86
C ALA A 276 26.50 -56.98 11.06
N ALA A 277 25.21 -56.99 11.43
CA ALA A 277 24.69 -56.73 12.76
C ALA A 277 24.97 -57.89 13.73
N THR A 278 25.05 -57.61 15.03
CA THR A 278 24.77 -58.59 16.10
C THR A 278 24.14 -57.92 17.32
N SER A 279 23.13 -58.62 17.81
CA SER A 279 22.20 -58.40 18.93
C SER A 279 22.82 -58.50 20.35
N GLY A 280 22.11 -57.96 21.35
CA GLY A 280 22.27 -58.36 22.75
C GLY A 280 21.25 -57.71 23.70
N TYR A 281 20.49 -58.55 24.41
CA TYR A 281 19.29 -58.27 25.22
C TYR A 281 19.62 -58.06 26.71
N ALA A 282 18.74 -57.36 27.45
CA ALA A 282 18.32 -57.62 28.85
C ALA A 282 17.38 -56.48 29.33
N ALA A 283 16.07 -56.68 29.55
CA ALA A 283 15.37 -57.31 30.68
C ALA A 283 15.07 -56.35 31.88
N LEU A 284 13.78 -56.30 32.23
CA LEU A 284 13.11 -55.59 33.34
C LEU A 284 13.53 -56.09 34.73
N PRO A 285 13.09 -55.38 35.81
CA PRO A 285 12.08 -56.01 36.67
C PRO A 285 10.91 -55.10 37.11
N SER A 286 9.79 -55.75 37.49
CA SER A 286 8.56 -55.21 38.11
C SER A 286 8.73 -55.04 39.64
N ASN A 287 7.82 -54.51 40.49
CA ASN A 287 6.35 -54.44 40.72
C ASN A 287 6.12 -53.26 41.71
N GLY A 288 4.94 -52.76 42.13
CA GLY A 288 3.53 -53.11 41.95
C GLY A 288 2.63 -52.44 43.04
N GLY A 289 1.32 -52.32 42.77
CA GLY A 289 0.20 -52.03 43.71
C GLY A 289 -0.23 -50.54 43.83
N GLY A 290 -1.48 -50.08 43.69
CA GLY A 290 -2.80 -50.69 43.47
C GLY A 290 -3.78 -50.40 44.63
N VAL A 291 -4.74 -49.45 44.49
CA VAL A 291 -6.04 -49.43 45.23
C VAL A 291 -7.09 -48.53 44.52
N PHE A 292 -8.37 -48.74 44.85
CA PHE A 292 -9.62 -48.55 44.09
C PHE A 292 -10.44 -47.26 44.37
N ALA A 293 -11.11 -46.71 43.32
CA ALA A 293 -12.50 -46.16 43.13
C ALA A 293 -13.24 -45.29 44.22
N PRO A 294 -14.46 -44.72 44.02
CA PRO A 294 -15.36 -44.56 42.84
C PRO A 294 -16.12 -43.18 42.69
N GLY A 295 -16.85 -43.00 41.56
CA GLY A 295 -18.16 -42.29 41.42
C GLY A 295 -18.16 -40.73 41.39
N ALA A 296 -18.99 -39.99 40.62
CA ALA A 296 -20.31 -40.26 40.05
C ALA A 296 -20.65 -39.36 38.83
N SER A 297 -21.60 -39.89 38.05
CA SER A 297 -22.28 -39.44 36.80
C SER A 297 -23.29 -38.29 37.06
N SER A 298 -23.96 -37.55 36.15
CA SER A 298 -24.38 -37.74 34.74
C SER A 298 -24.89 -36.40 34.12
N ALA A 299 -24.78 -36.22 32.79
CA ALA A 299 -25.87 -35.79 31.87
C ALA A 299 -25.38 -35.85 30.39
N PRO A 300 -26.22 -36.21 29.39
CA PRO A 300 -25.78 -36.87 28.16
C PRO A 300 -25.59 -35.95 26.94
N ALA A 301 -24.66 -36.33 26.05
CA ALA A 301 -24.51 -35.80 24.69
C ALA A 301 -24.83 -36.90 23.66
N ALA A 302 -25.51 -36.51 22.58
CA ALA A 302 -26.01 -37.39 21.52
C ALA A 302 -24.89 -37.87 20.57
N GLU A 303 -25.00 -39.13 20.14
CA GLU A 303 -24.11 -39.81 19.18
C GLU A 303 -24.33 -39.35 17.73
N PRO A 304 -23.29 -39.42 16.85
CA PRO A 304 -23.47 -39.40 15.40
C PRO A 304 -23.46 -40.82 14.81
N THR A 305 -24.53 -41.15 14.07
CA THR A 305 -24.62 -42.32 13.18
C THR A 305 -24.04 -42.02 11.80
N ALA A 306 -23.09 -42.83 11.33
CA ALA A 306 -22.88 -43.16 9.91
C ALA A 306 -23.80 -44.37 9.56
N PRO A 307 -24.04 -44.77 8.29
CA PRO A 307 -23.37 -44.45 7.02
C PRO A 307 -24.34 -44.19 5.82
N VAL A 308 -23.81 -44.01 4.60
CA VAL A 308 -24.17 -44.72 3.34
C VAL A 308 -23.43 -44.07 2.17
N ALA A 309 -22.72 -44.89 1.38
CA ALA A 309 -22.00 -44.52 0.18
C ALA A 309 -22.97 -44.28 -1.00
N ALA A 310 -22.72 -43.20 -1.75
CA ALA A 310 -23.40 -42.89 -3.02
C ALA A 310 -22.44 -43.13 -4.20
N PRO A 311 -22.96 -43.51 -5.39
CA PRO A 311 -22.15 -44.01 -6.50
C PRO A 311 -21.42 -42.88 -7.24
N THR A 312 -20.21 -43.19 -7.71
CA THR A 312 -19.40 -42.38 -8.61
C THR A 312 -19.95 -42.41 -10.05
N PRO A 313 -20.17 -41.25 -10.70
CA PRO A 313 -20.32 -41.21 -12.15
C PRO A 313 -18.95 -41.12 -12.83
N THR A 314 -18.63 -42.14 -13.60
CA THR A 314 -17.55 -42.17 -14.60
C THR A 314 -17.91 -41.22 -15.74
N TYR A 315 -17.13 -40.15 -15.94
CA TYR A 315 -17.16 -39.38 -17.18
C TYR A 315 -15.79 -39.48 -17.87
N GLY A 316 -15.81 -40.09 -19.05
CA GLY A 316 -14.65 -40.30 -19.89
C GLY A 316 -14.11 -38.99 -20.48
N ALA A 317 -12.80 -38.98 -20.68
CA ALA A 317 -12.08 -37.95 -21.40
C ALA A 317 -12.55 -37.87 -22.85
N GLN A 318 -12.88 -36.66 -23.31
CA GLN A 318 -12.73 -36.27 -24.72
C GLN A 318 -12.17 -34.85 -24.78
N GLN A 319 -10.93 -34.76 -25.25
CA GLN A 319 -10.19 -33.57 -25.59
C GLN A 319 -10.47 -33.19 -27.05
N PRO A 320 -10.95 -31.98 -27.36
CA PRO A 320 -10.85 -31.40 -28.69
C PRO A 320 -9.57 -30.58 -28.82
N SER A 321 -8.72 -30.97 -29.77
CA SER A 321 -7.56 -30.22 -30.24
C SER A 321 -7.99 -29.14 -31.23
N SER A 322 -7.58 -27.88 -31.01
CA SER A 322 -7.33 -26.91 -32.08
C SER A 322 -6.52 -25.72 -31.54
N VAL A 323 -5.26 -25.63 -31.95
CA VAL A 323 -4.33 -24.52 -31.68
C VAL A 323 -4.53 -23.44 -32.76
N PRO A 324 -4.71 -22.15 -32.42
CA PRO A 324 -4.56 -21.06 -33.38
C PRO A 324 -3.08 -20.73 -33.60
N GLU A 325 -2.71 -20.61 -34.87
CA GLU A 325 -1.36 -20.33 -35.40
C GLU A 325 -0.96 -18.85 -35.14
N GLN A 326 0.20 -18.64 -34.52
CA GLN A 326 0.78 -17.32 -34.25
C GLN A 326 1.82 -16.96 -35.33
N PRO A 327 1.82 -15.76 -35.94
CA PRO A 327 2.83 -15.38 -36.93
C PRO A 327 4.20 -15.16 -36.29
N ALA A 328 5.24 -15.62 -36.99
CA ALA A 328 6.64 -15.48 -36.61
C ALA A 328 7.13 -14.02 -36.73
N TYR A 329 7.88 -13.55 -35.75
CA TYR A 329 8.70 -12.34 -35.83
C TYR A 329 10.17 -12.74 -35.79
N SER A 330 10.89 -12.41 -36.87
CA SER A 330 12.35 -12.39 -36.93
C SER A 330 12.81 -10.93 -36.93
N ALA A 331 13.66 -10.54 -35.97
CA ALA A 331 14.82 -9.66 -36.15
C ALA A 331 15.45 -9.30 -34.79
N THR A 332 16.78 -9.29 -34.77
CA THR A 332 17.66 -8.91 -33.65
C THR A 332 17.61 -7.42 -33.30
N PRO A 333 17.77 -7.01 -32.03
CA PRO A 333 17.80 -5.60 -31.64
C PRO A 333 19.08 -4.88 -32.11
N GLN A 334 18.93 -3.70 -32.71
CA GLN A 334 20.04 -2.80 -33.07
C GLN A 334 20.07 -1.60 -32.10
N VAL A 335 21.27 -1.21 -31.68
CA VAL A 335 21.56 -0.08 -30.78
C VAL A 335 21.32 1.27 -31.50
N PRO A 336 20.63 2.26 -30.92
CA PRO A 336 20.48 3.58 -31.54
C PRO A 336 21.60 4.55 -31.17
N ASP A 337 22.10 5.23 -32.21
CA ASP A 337 23.06 6.33 -32.18
C ASP A 337 22.35 7.66 -31.81
N ASN A 338 23.05 8.52 -31.07
CA ASN A 338 22.57 9.81 -30.56
C ASN A 338 22.90 10.91 -31.56
N SER A 339 21.95 11.27 -32.43
CA SER A 339 22.03 12.51 -33.20
C SER A 339 20.66 13.18 -33.38
N THR A 340 20.71 14.51 -33.29
CA THR A 340 19.66 15.56 -33.26
C THR A 340 18.40 15.33 -34.10
N PRO A 341 17.19 15.73 -33.63
CA PRO A 341 15.93 15.44 -34.33
C PRO A 341 15.78 16.29 -35.60
N SER A 342 15.65 15.61 -36.74
CA SER A 342 15.10 16.16 -37.98
C SER A 342 13.67 15.62 -38.17
N ALA A 343 12.76 16.49 -38.60
CA ALA A 343 11.34 16.18 -38.77
C ALA A 343 11.08 14.93 -39.66
N PRO A 344 10.14 14.02 -39.29
CA PRO A 344 9.75 12.93 -40.17
C PRO A 344 8.80 13.39 -41.28
N ALA A 345 8.99 12.79 -42.46
CA ALA A 345 8.18 12.98 -43.65
C ALA A 345 6.75 12.41 -43.50
N SER A 346 5.82 13.07 -44.19
CA SER A 346 4.39 12.81 -44.22
C SER A 346 4.05 11.42 -44.80
N GLY A 347 3.40 10.59 -43.99
CA GLY A 347 2.97 9.25 -44.38
C GLY A 347 1.99 8.63 -43.37
N SER A 348 0.73 9.10 -43.44
CA SER A 348 -0.53 8.54 -42.89
C SER A 348 -0.75 8.47 -41.37
N ASP A 349 -1.87 9.11 -40.95
CA ASP A 349 -2.64 8.98 -39.71
C ASP A 349 -2.18 9.71 -38.43
N CYS A 350 -1.39 10.78 -38.52
CA CYS A 350 -1.23 11.67 -37.37
C CYS A 350 -1.20 13.16 -37.69
N THR A 351 -1.61 13.95 -36.69
CA THR A 351 -1.59 15.41 -36.72
C THR A 351 -0.26 15.91 -36.14
N PRO A 352 0.49 16.76 -36.85
CA PRO A 352 1.72 17.34 -36.34
C PRO A 352 1.49 18.15 -35.06
N CYS A 353 2.45 18.07 -34.13
CA CYS A 353 2.39 18.79 -32.85
C CYS A 353 3.80 19.06 -32.31
N ASP A 354 3.98 20.09 -31.49
CA ASP A 354 5.31 20.54 -31.08
C ASP A 354 5.68 20.18 -29.62
N ASN A 355 4.69 19.91 -28.78
CA ASN A 355 4.89 19.71 -27.33
C ASN A 355 4.44 18.31 -26.92
N ASP A 356 5.39 17.44 -26.59
CA ASP A 356 5.09 16.10 -26.10
C ASP A 356 4.21 16.15 -24.84
N GLY A 357 3.20 15.30 -24.79
CA GLY A 357 2.18 15.25 -23.74
C GLY A 357 1.02 16.25 -23.91
N ALA A 358 1.09 17.20 -24.84
CA ALA A 358 0.00 18.14 -25.07
C ALA A 358 -1.21 17.46 -25.75
N VAL A 359 -2.42 17.87 -25.37
CA VAL A 359 -3.66 17.50 -26.06
C VAL A 359 -3.79 18.31 -27.35
N VAL A 360 -3.89 17.61 -28.47
CA VAL A 360 -4.06 18.17 -29.81
C VAL A 360 -5.51 17.93 -30.24
N CYS A 361 -6.26 19.00 -30.45
CA CYS A 361 -7.63 18.88 -30.96
C CYS A 361 -7.62 18.63 -32.46
N ILE A 362 -8.21 17.51 -32.88
CA ILE A 362 -8.25 17.07 -34.27
C ILE A 362 -9.72 17.15 -34.72
N GLY A 363 -10.11 18.35 -35.15
CA GLY A 363 -11.53 18.70 -35.30
C GLY A 363 -12.24 18.82 -33.96
N GLU A 364 -13.58 18.77 -33.96
CA GLU A 364 -14.40 18.98 -32.75
C GLU A 364 -14.60 17.71 -31.92
N ASN A 365 -14.60 16.54 -32.57
CA ASN A 365 -15.00 15.25 -31.99
C ASN A 365 -13.84 14.27 -31.79
N GLN A 366 -12.59 14.69 -32.06
CA GLN A 366 -11.40 13.88 -31.84
C GLN A 366 -10.30 14.69 -31.17
N PHE A 367 -9.45 13.99 -30.42
CA PHE A 367 -8.24 14.54 -29.82
C PHE A 367 -7.10 13.53 -29.97
N GLY A 368 -5.85 13.98 -29.86
CA GLY A 368 -4.70 13.11 -29.74
C GLY A 368 -3.73 13.64 -28.69
N LEU A 369 -2.92 12.77 -28.10
CA LEU A 369 -1.79 13.18 -27.27
C LEU A 369 -0.54 13.28 -28.14
N CYS A 370 0.14 14.42 -28.08
CA CYS A 370 1.37 14.61 -28.82
C CYS A 370 2.48 13.71 -28.28
N ASN A 371 3.12 12.95 -29.17
CA ASN A 371 4.28 12.16 -28.83
C ASN A 371 5.26 12.18 -30.00
N ARG A 372 6.44 12.76 -29.78
CA ARG A 372 7.54 12.90 -30.74
C ARG A 372 7.11 13.55 -32.06
N GLY A 373 6.34 14.64 -31.96
CA GLY A 373 5.93 15.41 -33.13
C GLY A 373 4.61 14.95 -33.78
N CYS A 374 3.95 13.95 -33.22
CA CYS A 374 2.84 13.24 -33.85
C CYS A 374 1.71 12.98 -32.83
N ALA A 375 0.49 13.43 -33.15
CA ALA A 375 -0.71 13.17 -32.36
C ALA A 375 -1.69 12.29 -33.15
N VAL A 376 -1.94 11.08 -32.66
CA VAL A 376 -2.85 10.12 -33.28
C VAL A 376 -4.30 10.43 -32.89
N PRO A 377 -5.24 10.56 -33.85
CA PRO A 377 -6.63 10.89 -33.54
C PRO A 377 -7.36 9.78 -32.79
N GLN A 378 -7.97 10.15 -31.67
CA GLN A 378 -8.85 9.34 -30.85
C GLN A 378 -10.23 10.01 -30.74
N ALA A 379 -11.29 9.22 -30.84
CA ALA A 379 -12.66 9.73 -30.73
C ALA A 379 -12.96 10.21 -29.31
N LEU A 380 -13.66 11.34 -29.20
CA LEU A 380 -14.19 11.84 -27.94
C LEU A 380 -15.45 11.08 -27.55
N ALA A 381 -15.65 10.96 -26.23
CA ALA A 381 -16.89 10.44 -25.68
C ALA A 381 -18.10 11.31 -26.10
N ASN A 382 -19.27 10.69 -26.22
CA ASN A 382 -20.48 11.39 -26.66
C ASN A 382 -20.81 12.55 -25.69
N GLY A 383 -21.01 13.75 -26.24
CA GLY A 383 -21.23 14.96 -25.45
C GLY A 383 -19.97 15.71 -25.02
N MET A 384 -18.78 15.30 -25.45
CA MET A 384 -17.51 16.02 -25.26
C MET A 384 -17.06 16.68 -26.59
N SER A 385 -16.36 17.80 -26.50
CA SER A 385 -15.75 18.51 -27.63
C SER A 385 -14.33 18.94 -27.29
N CYS A 386 -13.40 18.86 -28.24
CA CYS A 386 -12.05 19.38 -28.07
C CYS A 386 -11.96 20.77 -28.69
N SER A 387 -11.52 21.76 -27.92
CA SER A 387 -11.22 23.10 -28.41
C SER A 387 -10.04 23.68 -27.66
N ALA A 388 -9.14 24.36 -28.38
CA ALA A 388 -7.97 25.04 -27.82
C ALA A 388 -7.08 24.17 -26.92
N GLY A 389 -6.88 22.89 -27.28
CA GLY A 389 -6.05 21.95 -26.53
C GLY A 389 -6.69 21.44 -25.24
N ALA A 390 -8.02 21.59 -25.09
CA ALA A 390 -8.76 21.08 -23.95
C ALA A 390 -9.99 20.29 -24.41
N VAL A 391 -10.24 19.16 -23.76
CA VAL A 391 -11.47 18.37 -23.92
C VAL A 391 -12.48 18.84 -22.88
N VAL A 392 -13.61 19.36 -23.35
CA VAL A 392 -14.67 19.93 -22.50
C VAL A 392 -16.03 19.31 -22.82
N ALA A 393 -16.94 19.28 -21.85
CA ALA A 393 -18.31 18.87 -22.09
C ALA A 393 -19.05 19.90 -22.96
N THR A 394 -19.71 19.44 -24.03
CA THR A 394 -20.55 20.29 -24.88
C THR A 394 -21.72 20.84 -24.07
N ALA A 395 -21.99 22.15 -24.23
CA ALA A 395 -23.02 22.86 -23.49
C ALA A 395 -24.45 22.30 -23.70
N SER A 396 -24.65 21.44 -24.71
CA SER A 396 -25.90 20.75 -25.02
C SER A 396 -26.36 19.74 -23.97
N LEU A 397 -25.47 19.33 -23.03
CA LEU A 397 -25.81 18.48 -21.89
C LEU A 397 -26.01 19.23 -20.56
N LYS A 398 -26.04 20.59 -20.58
CA LYS A 398 -26.61 21.34 -19.45
C LYS A 398 -28.11 21.08 -19.41
N ARG A 399 -28.50 19.96 -18.78
CA ARG A 399 -29.86 19.66 -18.36
C ARG A 399 -30.31 20.87 -17.55
N SER A 400 -31.14 21.74 -18.15
CA SER A 400 -31.65 22.92 -17.48
C SER A 400 -32.41 22.42 -16.25
N LEU A 401 -31.86 22.62 -15.06
CA LEU A 401 -32.62 22.51 -13.82
C LEU A 401 -33.59 23.69 -13.79
N LYS A 402 -34.68 23.57 -14.56
CA LYS A 402 -35.87 24.40 -14.36
C LYS A 402 -36.46 23.94 -13.03
N PHE A 403 -36.06 24.61 -11.95
CA PHE A 403 -36.81 24.58 -10.71
C PHE A 403 -38.25 25.03 -11.03
N PRO A 404 -39.29 24.21 -10.78
CA PRO A 404 -40.65 24.71 -10.83
C PRO A 404 -40.78 25.76 -9.73
N ARG A 405 -41.11 27.00 -10.12
CA ARG A 405 -41.46 28.08 -9.20
C ARG A 405 -42.57 27.58 -8.27
N ALA A 406 -42.23 27.38 -7.01
CA ALA A 406 -43.24 27.20 -5.96
C ALA A 406 -44.10 28.47 -5.90
N HIS A 407 -45.39 28.33 -6.23
CA HIS A 407 -46.38 29.37 -6.02
C HIS A 407 -46.57 29.59 -4.51
N LEU A 408 -45.91 30.61 -3.97
CA LEU A 408 -46.22 31.16 -2.66
C LEU A 408 -47.59 31.86 -2.73
N HIS A 409 -48.64 31.18 -2.30
CA HIS A 409 -49.92 31.81 -2.01
C HIS A 409 -49.80 32.65 -0.74
N ARG A 410 -49.64 33.95 -0.93
CA ARG A 410 -49.79 35.00 0.08
C ARG A 410 -51.28 35.11 0.44
N ARG A 411 -51.71 34.50 1.55
CA ARG A 411 -53.01 34.80 2.17
C ARG A 411 -52.88 36.04 3.04
N HIS A 412 -53.38 37.18 2.53
CA HIS A 412 -53.82 38.29 3.36
C HIS A 412 -55.19 37.95 3.96
N GLY A 413 -55.39 38.32 5.23
CA GLY A 413 -56.52 37.89 6.05
C GLY A 413 -57.84 38.62 5.84
N SER A 414 -58.83 38.18 6.61
CA SER A 414 -60.08 38.90 6.87
C SER A 414 -60.69 38.41 8.20
N SER A 415 -60.45 39.19 9.25
CA SER A 415 -61.46 39.77 10.15
C SER A 415 -62.92 39.27 10.07
N LEU A 416 -63.43 38.86 11.24
CA LEU A 416 -64.71 39.18 11.90
C LEU A 416 -66.03 38.39 11.62
N PHE A 417 -66.76 38.26 12.77
CA PHE A 417 -68.15 37.84 13.07
C PHE A 417 -68.38 36.31 13.08
N ILE A 418 -68.89 35.66 14.15
CA ILE A 418 -69.79 36.04 15.26
C ILE A 418 -69.27 35.48 16.58
#